data_AF-A0ABD0Q8Q6-F1
#
_entry.id   AF-A0ABD0Q8Q6-F1
#
_cell.length_a   1.000
_cell.length_b   1.000
_cell.length_c   1.000
_cell.angle_alpha   90.00
_cell.angle_beta   90.00
_cell.angle_gamma   90.00
#
_symmetry.space_group_name_H-M   'P 1'
#
loop_
_entity.id
_entity.type
_entity.pdbx_description
1 polymer ?
#
loop_
_entity_poly.entity_id
_entity_poly.type
_entity_poly.pdbx_seq_one_letter_code
_entity_poly.pdbx_strand_id
1 'polypeptide(L)' 'MYKKSDKVLYGNDRFEGYCLDLLKELSNILGFTYEVRLVSDGKYGAQNDKGEWNGMVRELIDH' A
#
# COMPACT_ATOMS: atom_id res chain seq x y z
N MET A 1 0.71 2.57 -9.06
CA MET A 1 1.89 3.09 -9.81
C MET A 1 2.16 4.52 -9.35
N TYR A 2 3.36 5.07 -9.60
CA TYR A 2 3.60 6.49 -9.34
C TYR A 2 2.82 7.36 -10.32
N LYS A 3 2.19 8.41 -9.80
CA LYS A 3 1.46 9.39 -10.59
C LYS A 3 2.40 10.27 -11.39
N LYS A 4 2.16 10.41 -12.69
CA LYS A 4 2.92 11.33 -13.54
C LYS A 4 2.48 12.77 -13.25
N SER A 5 3.40 13.63 -12.82
CA SER A 5 3.12 15.05 -12.57
C SER A 5 4.39 15.87 -12.65
N ASP A 6 4.28 17.11 -13.16
CA ASP A 6 5.35 18.11 -13.13
C ASP A 6 5.51 18.76 -11.74
N LYS A 7 4.55 18.53 -10.83
CA LYS A 7 4.59 18.99 -9.45
C LYS A 7 5.07 17.86 -8.54
N VAL A 8 5.79 18.21 -7.49
CA VAL A 8 6.14 17.26 -6.42
C VAL A 8 4.87 16.91 -5.65
N LEU A 9 4.55 15.61 -5.58
CA LEU A 9 3.41 15.07 -4.85
C LEU A 9 3.90 14.43 -3.54
N TYR A 10 3.05 14.44 -2.52
CA TYR A 10 3.36 13.93 -1.18
C TYR A 10 2.29 12.95 -0.71
N GLY A 11 2.65 12.07 0.23
CA GLY A 11 1.72 11.10 0.82
C GLY A 11 1.03 10.22 -0.23
N ASN A 12 -0.30 10.12 -0.14
CA ASN A 12 -1.12 9.28 -1.01
C ASN A 12 -1.18 9.79 -2.45
N ASP A 13 -1.05 11.10 -2.67
CA ASP A 13 -1.18 11.73 -3.99
C ASP A 13 -0.07 11.30 -4.95
N ARG A 14 1.02 10.73 -4.42
CA ARG A 14 2.13 10.19 -5.21
C ARG A 14 1.73 8.99 -6.07
N PHE A 15 0.62 8.33 -5.78
CA PHE A 15 0.22 7.09 -6.41
C PHE A 15 -1.08 7.24 -7.19
N GLU A 16 -1.18 6.51 -8.30
CA GLU A 16 -2.40 6.39 -9.11
C GLU A 16 -2.63 4.94 -9.56
N GLY A 17 -3.87 4.67 -10.01
CA GLY A 17 -4.30 3.41 -10.59
C GLY A 17 -5.57 2.87 -9.93
N TYR A 18 -6.11 1.80 -10.53
CA TYR A 18 -7.41 1.22 -10.17
C TYR A 18 -7.61 0.98 -8.66
N CYS A 19 -6.64 0.36 -7.97
CA CYS A 19 -6.77 0.07 -6.54
C CYS A 19 -6.80 1.34 -5.66
N LEU A 20 -6.18 2.44 -6.10
CA LEU A 20 -6.19 3.71 -5.37
C LEU A 20 -7.56 4.37 -5.48
N ASP A 21 -8.17 4.34 -6.67
CA ASP A 21 -9.52 4.84 -6.90
C ASP A 21 -10.55 4.03 -6.09
N LEU A 22 -10.43 2.69 -6.13
CA LEU A 22 -11.27 1.82 -5.32
C LEU A 22 -11.12 2.10 -3.82
N LEU A 23 -9.89 2.23 -3.32
CA LEU A 23 -9.63 2.53 -1.91
C LEU A 23 -10.20 3.89 -1.51
N LYS A 24 -10.13 4.88 -2.40
CA LYS A 24 -10.72 6.20 -2.19
C LYS A 24 -12.24 6.12 -2.05
N GLU A 25 -12.91 5.37 -2.91
CA GLU A 25 -14.36 5.16 -2.81
C GLU A 25 -14.74 4.41 -1.52
N LEU A 26 -14.00 3.37 -1.15
CA LEU A 26 -14.21 2.66 0.12
C LEU A 26 -14.06 3.59 1.32
N SER A 27 -13.04 4.45 1.32
CA SER A 27 -12.81 5.46 2.36
C SER A 27 -13.97 6.47 2.44
N ASN A 28 -14.50 6.92 1.31
CA ASN A 28 -15.64 7.83 1.28
C ASN A 28 -16.92 7.17 1.82
N ILE A 29 -17.17 5.89 1.49
CA ILE A 29 -18.36 5.14 1.93
C ILE A 29 -18.30 4.79 3.41
N LEU A 30 -17.13 4.33 3.89
CA LEU A 30 -16.96 3.79 5.24
C LEU A 30 -16.42 4.81 6.25
N GLY A 31 -15.96 5.98 5.78
CA GLY A 31 -15.53 7.08 6.63
C GLY A 31 -14.15 6.91 7.28
N PHE A 32 -13.31 5.99 6.81
CA PHE A 32 -11.95 5.82 7.32
C PHE A 32 -10.94 6.72 6.60
N THR A 33 -9.81 6.99 7.25
CA THR A 33 -8.63 7.60 6.63
C THR A 33 -7.56 6.52 6.41
N TYR A 34 -6.68 6.73 5.44
CA TYR A 34 -5.66 5.76 5.07
C TYR A 34 -4.36 6.43 4.64
N GLU A 35 -3.25 5.70 4.77
CA GLU A 35 -1.94 6.08 4.25
C GLU A 35 -1.42 4.94 3.36
N VAL A 36 -0.97 5.28 2.15
CA VAL A 36 -0.39 4.32 1.21
C VAL A 36 1.12 4.34 1.34
N ARG A 37 1.68 3.19 1.71
CA ARG A 37 3.12 2.94 1.80
C ARG A 37 3.52 1.83 0.85
N LEU A 38 4.74 1.93 0.33
CA LEU A 38 5.36 0.83 -0.40
C LEU A 38 6.00 -0.12 0.60
N VAL A 39 5.73 -1.41 0.44
CA VAL A 39 6.41 -2.46 1.19
C VAL A 39 7.92 -2.35 0.96
N SER A 40 8.67 -2.45 2.06
CA SER A 40 10.11 -2.17 2.07
C SER A 40 10.93 -3.08 1.15
N ASP A 41 10.54 -4.34 1.01
CA ASP A 41 11.26 -5.37 0.23
C ASP A 41 10.67 -5.61 -1.17
N GLY A 42 9.59 -4.92 -1.53
CA GLY A 42 8.89 -5.08 -2.81
C GLY A 42 8.15 -6.41 -3.00
N LYS A 43 7.97 -7.23 -1.95
CA LYS A 43 7.39 -8.57 -2.05
C LYS A 43 5.95 -8.62 -1.54
N TYR A 44 5.17 -9.53 -2.13
CA TYR A 44 3.85 -9.88 -1.61
C TYR A 44 3.95 -10.54 -0.24
N GLY A 45 4.76 -11.58 -0.15
CA GLY A 45 4.99 -12.34 1.07
C GLY A 45 5.19 -13.82 0.75
N ALA A 46 6.23 -14.39 1.33
CA ALA A 46 6.55 -15.81 1.25
C ALA A 46 7.10 -16.27 2.61
N GLN A 47 6.77 -17.50 2.96
CA GLN A 47 7.24 -18.12 4.19
C GLN A 47 8.61 -18.79 3.95
N ASN A 48 9.55 -18.59 4.87
CA ASN A 48 10.82 -19.33 4.86
C ASN A 48 10.68 -20.69 5.59
N ASP A 49 11.74 -21.50 5.55
CA ASP A 49 11.77 -22.83 6.19
C ASP A 49 11.57 -22.80 7.72
N LYS A 50 11.74 -21.63 8.34
CA LYS A 50 11.50 -21.40 9.78
C LYS A 50 10.07 -20.99 10.08
N GLY A 51 9.21 -20.86 9.07
CA GLY A 51 7.83 -20.43 9.22
C GLY A 51 7.65 -18.90 9.26
N GLU A 52 8.70 -18.12 9.01
CA GLU A 52 8.65 -16.65 9.07
C GLU A 52 8.23 -16.08 7.71
N TRP A 53 7.26 -15.16 7.73
CA TRP A 53 6.81 -14.44 6.54
C TRP A 53 7.67 -13.21 6.25
N ASN A 54 7.71 -12.79 4.98
CA ASN A 54 8.24 -11.48 4.54
C ASN A 54 7.17 -10.66 3.80
N GLY A 55 7.56 -9.54 3.17
CA GLY A 55 6.69 -8.72 2.34
C GLY A 55 5.48 -8.14 3.04
N MET A 56 4.45 -7.81 2.25
CA MET A 56 3.19 -7.27 2.75
C MET A 56 2.52 -8.20 3.77
N VAL A 57 2.66 -9.53 3.62
CA VAL A 57 2.11 -10.48 4.59
C VAL A 57 2.75 -10.30 5.97
N ARG A 58 4.07 -10.12 6.04
CA ARG A 58 4.75 -9.89 7.33
C ARG A 58 4.35 -8.57 7.96
N GLU A 59 4.25 -7.50 7.18
CA GLU A 59 3.84 -6.18 7.67
C GLU A 59 2.42 -6.20 8.27
N LEU A 60 1.54 -7.09 7.81
CA LEU A 60 0.21 -7.30 8.40
C LEU A 60 0.22 -8.17 9.67
N ILE A 61 1.19 -9.07 9.82
CA ILE A 61 1.30 -9.95 11.00
C ILE A 61 1.89 -9.20 12.21
N ASP A 62 2.86 -8.32 11.95
CA ASP A 62 3.55 -7.57 13.00
C ASP A 62 2.73 -6.38 13.54
N HIS A 63 1.55 -6.11 12.95
CA HIS A 63 0.64 -5.02 13.32
C HIS A 63 -0.57 -5.51 14.12
#